data_AF-A0A973D8Z2-F1
#
_entry.id   AF-A0A973D8Z2-F1
#
_cell.length_a   1.000
_cell.length_b   1.000
_cell.length_c   1.000
_cell.angle_alpha   90.00
_cell.angle_beta   90.00
_cell.angle_gamma   90.00
#
_symmetry.space_group_name_H-M   'P 1'
#
loop_
_entity.id
_entity.type
_entity.pdbx_description
1 polymer ?
#
loop_
_entity_poly.entity_id
_entity_poly.type
_entity_poly.pdbx_seq_one_letter_code
_entity_poly.pdbx_strand_id
1 'polypeptide(L)'
;MSPTGVPARNKLLKLQKRLAEEARREIERSIDDPSGSLQRWRDTYEQATLGKLEPVSIEEIAKHALDCKVVHFGDYHSLRESQKGPLRVIEKLIEMGKKVVLCTEAFHIDAQDSLDRWNRNEIDDETLRSESNWNQ
;
A
#
# COMPACT_ATOMS: atom_id res chain seq x y z
N MET A 1 4.22 -5.58 -44.74
CA MET A 1 4.55 -4.62 -43.65
C MET A 1 4.47 -5.38 -42.33
N SER A 2 5.61 -5.77 -41.76
CA SER A 2 5.67 -6.56 -40.53
C SER A 2 6.01 -5.68 -39.33
N PRO A 3 5.31 -5.78 -38.19
CA PRO A 3 5.53 -4.91 -37.03
C PRO A 3 6.75 -5.39 -36.23
N THR A 4 7.90 -4.75 -36.41
CA THR A 4 9.18 -5.05 -35.76
C THR A 4 9.32 -4.42 -34.36
N GLY A 5 8.35 -4.65 -33.45
CA GLY A 5 8.29 -3.97 -32.13
C GLY A 5 8.36 -4.86 -30.88
N VAL A 6 8.44 -6.18 -31.02
CA VAL A 6 8.15 -7.15 -29.92
C VAL A 6 9.38 -7.70 -29.16
N PRO A 7 10.61 -7.83 -29.73
CA PRO A 7 11.71 -8.53 -29.05
C PRO A 7 12.29 -7.81 -27.82
N ALA A 8 12.47 -6.48 -27.89
CA ALA A 8 13.10 -5.71 -26.82
C ALA A 8 12.21 -5.62 -25.57
N ARG A 9 10.90 -5.39 -25.76
CA ARG A 9 9.91 -5.36 -24.67
C ARG A 9 9.82 -6.70 -23.93
N ASN A 10 9.78 -7.82 -24.66
CA ASN A 10 9.73 -9.13 -24.04
C ASN A 10 11.03 -9.49 -23.28
N LYS A 11 12.19 -9.06 -23.78
CA LYS A 11 13.47 -9.20 -23.07
C LYS A 11 13.50 -8.35 -21.80
N LEU A 12 13.05 -7.10 -21.87
CA LEU A 12 12.94 -6.21 -20.72
C LEU A 12 12.00 -6.78 -19.65
N LEU A 13 10.82 -7.26 -20.05
CA LEU A 13 9.86 -7.90 -19.15
C LEU A 13 10.45 -9.14 -18.46
N LYS A 14 11.20 -9.97 -19.19
CA LYS A 14 11.89 -11.13 -18.59
C LYS A 14 12.94 -10.71 -17.57
N LEU A 15 13.72 -9.66 -17.87
CA LEU A 15 14.72 -9.13 -16.94
C LEU A 15 14.05 -8.57 -15.67
N GLN A 16 12.98 -7.78 -15.83
CA GLN A 16 12.21 -7.24 -14.70
C GLN A 16 11.63 -8.34 -13.81
N LYS A 17 11.07 -9.41 -14.40
CA LYS A 17 10.59 -10.57 -13.65
C LYS A 17 11.69 -11.26 -12.86
N ARG A 18 12.85 -11.49 -13.48
CA ARG A 18 14.00 -12.11 -12.80
C ARG A 18 14.50 -11.26 -11.63
N LEU A 19 14.66 -9.96 -11.83
CA LEU A 19 15.08 -9.04 -10.77
C LEU A 19 14.06 -9.02 -9.61
N ALA A 20 12.77 -9.05 -9.92
CA ALA A 20 11.72 -9.12 -8.90
C ALA A 20 11.78 -10.44 -8.10
N GLU A 21 12.04 -11.56 -8.77
CA GLU A 21 12.21 -12.87 -8.11
C GLU A 21 13.46 -12.91 -7.23
N GLU A 22 14.58 -12.34 -7.69
CA GLU A 22 15.82 -12.23 -6.92
C GLU A 22 15.64 -11.36 -5.68
N ALA A 23 15.08 -10.15 -5.84
CA ALA A 23 14.78 -9.25 -4.73
C ALA A 23 13.82 -9.90 -3.72
N ARG A 24 12.79 -10.63 -4.20
CA ARG A 24 11.87 -11.36 -3.32
C ARG A 24 12.61 -12.40 -2.47
N ARG A 25 13.51 -13.19 -3.06
CA ARG A 25 14.29 -14.20 -2.33
C ARG A 25 15.23 -13.58 -1.30
N GLU A 26 15.82 -12.43 -1.61
CA GLU A 26 16.68 -11.71 -0.69
C GLU A 26 15.88 -11.20 0.53
N ILE A 27 14.71 -10.59 0.29
CA ILE A 27 13.78 -10.18 1.35
C ILE A 27 13.35 -11.40 2.19
N GLU A 28 12.93 -12.50 1.55
CA GLU A 28 12.51 -13.70 2.27
C GLU A 28 13.60 -14.27 3.18
N ARG A 29 14.88 -14.14 2.79
CA ARG A 29 16.02 -14.58 3.62
C ARG A 29 16.38 -13.63 4.74
N SER A 30 16.02 -12.35 4.63
CA SER A 30 16.32 -11.33 5.63
C SER A 30 15.21 -11.15 6.68
N ILE A 31 14.04 -11.75 6.48
CA ILE A 31 12.94 -11.72 7.45
C ILE A 31 13.32 -12.54 8.68
N ASP A 32 13.42 -11.86 9.82
CA ASP A 32 13.43 -12.47 11.15
C ASP A 32 12.03 -12.36 11.77
N ASP A 33 11.26 -13.46 11.72
CA ASP A 33 9.91 -13.53 12.30
C ASP A 33 9.81 -14.67 13.33
N PRO A 34 10.34 -14.47 14.55
CA PRO A 34 10.32 -15.50 15.59
C PRO A 34 8.88 -15.87 16.01
N SER A 35 7.90 -15.01 15.73
CA SER A 35 6.49 -15.21 16.07
C SER A 35 5.69 -16.00 15.03
N GLY A 36 6.23 -16.14 13.81
CA GLY A 36 5.55 -16.67 12.63
C GLY A 36 4.30 -15.88 12.22
N SER A 37 4.14 -14.64 12.70
CA SER A 37 2.96 -13.82 12.43
C SER A 37 2.89 -13.35 10.98
N LEU A 38 4.03 -13.01 10.37
CA LEU A 38 4.13 -12.62 8.97
C LEU A 38 3.81 -13.81 8.07
N GLN A 39 4.27 -15.01 8.42
CA GLN A 39 3.93 -16.21 7.65
C GLN A 39 2.43 -16.51 7.72
N ARG A 40 1.81 -16.48 8.90
CA ARG A 40 0.35 -16.68 9.04
C ARG A 40 -0.46 -15.65 8.25
N TRP A 41 -0.03 -14.39 8.28
CA TRP A 41 -0.65 -13.33 7.50
C TRP A 41 -0.52 -13.62 5.99
N ARG A 42 0.66 -14.02 5.53
CA ARG A 42 0.92 -14.38 4.13
C ARG A 42 0.05 -15.54 3.67
N ASP A 43 -0.01 -16.61 4.46
CA ASP A 43 -0.84 -17.79 4.14
C ASP A 43 -2.31 -17.38 4.02
N THR A 44 -2.80 -16.55 4.94
CA THR A 44 -4.19 -16.04 4.91
C THR A 44 -4.45 -15.22 3.65
N TYR A 45 -3.52 -14.33 3.28
CA TYR A 45 -3.61 -13.51 2.08
C TYR A 45 -3.59 -14.36 0.79
N GLU A 46 -2.68 -15.32 0.70
CA GLU A 46 -2.59 -16.22 -0.45
C GLU A 46 -3.87 -17.05 -0.57
N GLN A 47 -4.36 -17.63 0.52
CA GLN A 47 -5.64 -18.36 0.51
C GLN A 47 -6.82 -17.48 0.10
N ALA A 48 -6.90 -16.24 0.57
CA ALA A 48 -7.97 -15.30 0.22
C ALA A 48 -7.91 -14.83 -1.24
N THR A 49 -6.73 -14.93 -1.88
CA THR A 49 -6.51 -14.53 -3.28
C THR A 49 -6.47 -15.73 -4.23
N LEU A 50 -6.61 -16.96 -3.73
CA LEU A 50 -6.73 -18.15 -4.55
C LEU A 50 -8.09 -18.20 -5.26
N GLY A 51 -8.04 -18.30 -6.59
CA GLY A 51 -9.21 -18.53 -7.43
C GLY A 51 -9.52 -17.36 -8.35
N LYS A 52 -10.77 -17.31 -8.81
CA LYS A 52 -11.23 -16.29 -9.74
C LYS A 52 -11.50 -15.00 -8.99
N LEU A 53 -10.81 -13.93 -9.39
CA LEU A 53 -11.08 -12.58 -8.91
C LEU A 53 -12.26 -11.99 -9.68
N GLU A 54 -13.25 -11.49 -8.95
CA GLU A 54 -14.37 -10.74 -9.50
C GLU A 54 -14.18 -9.24 -9.22
N PRO A 55 -14.63 -8.35 -10.13
CA PRO A 55 -14.63 -6.93 -9.87
C PRO A 55 -15.48 -6.59 -8.64
N VAL A 56 -15.00 -5.67 -7.82
CA VAL A 56 -15.72 -5.15 -6.65
C VAL A 56 -15.72 -3.63 -6.70
N SER A 57 -16.83 -3.00 -6.30
CA SER A 57 -16.95 -1.55 -6.21
C SER A 57 -16.31 -1.00 -4.93
N ILE A 58 -16.02 0.31 -4.92
CA ILE A 58 -15.54 1.01 -3.71
C ILE A 58 -16.59 0.93 -2.61
N GLU A 59 -17.87 1.05 -2.96
CA GLU A 59 -19.00 0.95 -2.02
C GLU A 59 -19.06 -0.41 -1.33
N GLU A 60 -18.82 -1.50 -2.06
CA GLU A 60 -18.79 -2.85 -1.50
C GLU A 60 -17.59 -3.05 -0.58
N ILE A 61 -16.40 -2.58 -0.97
CA ILE A 61 -15.21 -2.62 -0.11
C ILE A 61 -15.47 -1.83 1.19
N ALA A 62 -16.01 -0.61 1.08
CA ALA A 62 -16.30 0.23 2.23
C ALA A 62 -17.33 -0.41 3.16
N LYS A 63 -18.37 -1.05 2.62
CA LYS A 63 -19.35 -1.81 3.41
C LYS A 63 -18.70 -2.95 4.18
N HIS A 64 -17.85 -3.75 3.54
CA HIS A 64 -17.13 -4.82 4.25
C HIS A 64 -16.18 -4.26 5.32
N ALA A 65 -15.56 -3.11 5.06
CA ALA A 65 -14.67 -2.45 6.01
C ALA A 65 -15.39 -1.86 7.24
N LEU A 66 -16.73 -1.64 7.20
CA LEU A 66 -17.46 -1.08 8.34
C LEU A 66 -17.39 -1.94 9.61
N ASP A 67 -17.29 -3.25 9.44
CA ASP A 67 -17.24 -4.25 10.52
C ASP A 67 -15.81 -4.56 10.96
N CYS A 68 -14.82 -4.04 10.23
CA CYS A 68 -13.40 -4.19 10.54
C CYS A 68 -12.94 -3.12 11.53
N LYS A 69 -12.09 -3.52 12.49
CA LYS A 69 -11.41 -2.58 13.40
C LYS A 69 -10.15 -1.98 12.79
N VAL A 70 -9.48 -2.75 11.93
CA VAL A 70 -8.24 -2.39 11.24
C VAL A 70 -8.35 -2.91 9.82
N VAL A 71 -7.99 -2.07 8.85
CA VAL A 71 -7.93 -2.42 7.43
C VAL A 71 -6.53 -2.13 6.93
N HIS A 72 -5.88 -3.15 6.37
CA HIS A 72 -4.55 -3.00 5.77
C HIS A 72 -4.71 -2.79 4.26
N PHE A 73 -4.10 -1.73 3.75
CA PHE A 73 -3.92 -1.51 2.32
C PHE A 73 -2.46 -1.73 1.98
N GLY A 74 -2.18 -2.63 1.04
CA GLY A 74 -0.84 -2.75 0.49
C GLY A 74 -0.57 -1.61 -0.50
N ASP A 75 0.59 -0.98 -0.42
CA ASP A 75 1.05 -0.03 -1.44
C ASP A 75 2.00 -0.73 -2.44
N TYR A 76 1.92 -0.29 -3.69
CA TYR A 76 2.94 -0.53 -4.68
C TYR A 76 3.35 0.84 -5.22
N HIS A 77 4.41 1.43 -4.65
CA HIS A 77 4.76 2.85 -4.80
C HIS A 77 4.78 3.39 -6.24
N SER A 78 5.05 2.55 -7.24
CA SER A 78 5.05 2.95 -8.65
C SER A 78 3.68 2.91 -9.34
N LEU A 79 2.63 2.40 -8.69
CA LEU A 79 1.29 2.27 -9.26
C LEU A 79 0.34 3.27 -8.60
N ARG A 80 0.00 4.33 -9.33
CA ARG A 80 -0.90 5.38 -8.83
C ARG A 80 -2.23 4.87 -8.25
N GLU A 81 -2.79 3.79 -8.80
CA GLU A 81 -4.06 3.23 -8.31
C GLU A 81 -3.92 2.51 -6.97
N SER A 82 -2.73 2.04 -6.56
CA SER A 82 -2.53 1.49 -5.20
C SER A 82 -2.65 2.55 -4.12
N GLN A 83 -2.41 3.83 -4.46
CA GLN A 83 -2.58 4.96 -3.55
C GLN A 83 -4.00 5.55 -3.61
N LYS A 84 -4.56 5.68 -4.82
CA LYS A 84 -5.91 6.24 -5.00
C LYS A 84 -7.03 5.32 -4.53
N GLY A 85 -6.89 4.00 -4.68
CA GLY A 85 -7.88 3.02 -4.25
C GLY A 85 -8.21 3.15 -2.76
N PRO A 86 -7.21 3.07 -1.86
CA PRO A 86 -7.40 3.27 -0.43
C PRO A 86 -8.05 4.62 -0.09
N LEU A 87 -7.62 5.71 -0.74
CA LEU A 87 -8.21 7.04 -0.52
C LEU A 87 -9.72 7.06 -0.80
N ARG A 88 -10.16 6.49 -1.94
CA ARG A 88 -11.59 6.40 -2.28
C ARG A 88 -12.39 5.60 -1.25
N VAL A 89 -11.79 4.54 -0.68
CA VAL A 89 -12.43 3.74 0.38
C VAL A 89 -12.52 4.55 1.68
N ILE A 90 -11.47 5.27 2.06
CA ILE A 90 -11.45 6.14 3.24
C ILE A 90 -12.50 7.24 3.13
N GLU A 91 -12.57 7.93 1.99
CA GLU A 91 -13.60 8.94 1.69
C GLU A 91 -15.00 8.33 1.86
N LYS A 92 -15.23 7.13 1.31
CA LYS A 92 -16.51 6.43 1.44
C LYS A 92 -16.85 6.07 2.90
N LEU A 93 -15.88 5.61 3.69
CA LEU A 93 -16.09 5.31 5.10
C LEU A 93 -16.47 6.58 5.90
N ILE A 94 -15.83 7.71 5.59
CA ILE A 94 -16.15 9.01 6.20
C ILE A 94 -17.58 9.45 5.81
N GLU A 95 -17.96 9.33 4.54
CA GLU A 95 -19.34 9.60 4.08
C GLU A 95 -20.38 8.73 4.81
N MET A 96 -20.02 7.49 5.14
CA MET A 96 -20.86 6.55 5.91
C MET A 96 -20.84 6.82 7.43
N GLY A 97 -20.23 7.92 7.87
CA GLY A 97 -20.23 8.37 9.26
C GLY A 97 -19.19 7.69 10.16
N LYS A 98 -18.21 6.99 9.60
CA LYS A 98 -17.10 6.42 10.38
C LYS A 98 -16.03 7.48 10.65
N LYS A 99 -15.52 7.47 11.87
CA LYS A 99 -14.24 8.13 12.18
C LYS A 99 -13.12 7.21 11.71
N VAL A 100 -12.27 7.71 10.83
CA VAL A 100 -11.14 6.96 10.27
C VAL A 100 -9.84 7.56 10.80
N VAL A 101 -8.92 6.70 11.23
CA VAL A 101 -7.53 7.05 11.52
C VAL A 101 -6.67 6.40 10.44
N LEU A 102 -5.87 7.21 9.75
CA LEU A 102 -4.94 6.72 8.74
C LEU A 102 -3.56 6.53 9.37
N CYS A 103 -3.08 5.29 9.40
CA CYS A 103 -1.69 4.98 9.68
C CYS A 103 -0.96 4.80 8.34
N THR A 104 0.17 5.47 8.16
CA THR A 104 0.93 5.42 6.90
C THR A 104 2.39 5.10 7.18
N GLU A 105 3.01 4.29 6.32
CA GLU A 105 4.45 3.97 6.38
C GLU A 105 5.34 5.15 6.01
N ALA A 106 4.74 6.20 5.46
CA ALA A 106 5.48 7.26 4.82
C ALA A 106 6.16 8.21 5.86
N PHE A 107 5.63 8.28 7.08
CA PHE A 107 6.24 9.02 8.19
C PHE A 107 6.78 8.06 9.26
N HIS A 108 7.95 8.37 9.82
CA HIS A 108 8.43 7.71 11.04
C HIS A 108 7.57 8.16 12.25
N ILE A 109 7.47 7.33 13.29
CA ILE A 109 6.66 7.62 14.48
C ILE A 109 7.09 8.91 15.20
N ASP A 110 8.37 9.28 15.10
CA ASP A 110 8.91 10.50 15.71
C ASP A 110 8.32 11.78 15.09
N ALA A 111 7.69 11.69 13.91
CA ALA A 111 7.04 12.82 13.26
C ALA A 111 5.60 13.09 13.75
N GLN A 112 5.07 12.30 14.70
CA GLN A 112 3.67 12.40 15.13
C GLN A 112 3.31 13.78 15.67
N ASP A 113 4.20 14.43 16.42
CA ASP A 113 3.93 15.77 16.96
C ASP A 113 3.75 16.81 15.84
N SER A 114 4.59 16.75 14.79
CA SER A 114 4.47 17.61 13.61
C SER A 114 3.21 17.30 12.80
N LEU A 115 2.86 16.01 12.64
CA LEU A 115 1.62 15.60 11.97
C LEU A 115 0.37 16.10 12.69
N ASP A 116 0.36 16.04 14.02
CA ASP A 116 -0.75 16.52 14.83
C ASP A 116 -0.94 18.04 14.70
N ARG A 117 0.17 18.80 14.69
CA ARG A 117 0.16 20.25 14.43
C ARG A 117 -0.34 20.56 13.02
N TRP A 118 0.13 19.81 12.03
CA TRP A 118 -0.32 19.96 10.64
C TRP A 118 -1.81 19.65 10.48
N ASN A 119 -2.32 18.58 11.09
CA ASN A 119 -3.75 18.23 11.11
C ASN A 119 -4.63 19.31 11.76
N ARG A 120 -4.08 20.10 12.70
CA ARG A 120 -4.74 21.26 13.33
C ARG A 120 -4.56 22.57 12.55
N ASN A 121 -3.89 22.53 11.38
CA ASN A 121 -3.51 23.69 10.57
C ASN A 121 -2.60 24.69 11.31
N GLU A 122 -1.78 24.22 12.25
CA GLU A 122 -0.81 25.05 13.00
C GLU A 122 0.51 25.24 12.23
N ILE A 123 0.80 24.36 11.27
CA ILE A 123 1.96 24.42 10.37
C ILE A 123 1.54 24.08 8.94
N ASP A 124 2.33 24.55 7.97
CA ASP A 124 2.13 24.26 6.55
C ASP A 124 2.90 23.01 6.09
N ASP A 125 2.70 22.61 4.83
CA ASP A 125 3.32 21.43 4.22
C ASP A 125 4.85 21.50 4.21
N GLU A 126 5.43 22.69 4.02
CA GLU A 126 6.88 22.87 3.97
C GLU A 126 7.50 22.72 5.35
N THR A 127 6.84 23.24 6.38
CA THR A 127 7.25 23.04 7.77
C THR A 127 7.13 21.57 8.17
N LEU A 128 6.01 20.90 7.82
CA LEU A 128 5.85 19.47 8.06
C LEU A 128 6.98 18.67 7.38
N ARG A 129 7.28 18.96 6.11
CA ARG A 129 8.34 18.29 5.34
C ARG A 129 9.70 18.43 6.03
N SER A 130 10.02 19.63 6.49
CA SER A 130 11.27 19.92 7.20
C SER A 130 11.36 19.19 8.54
N GLU A 131 10.33 19.32 9.40
CA GLU A 131 10.34 18.76 10.75
C GLU A 131 10.26 17.21 10.77
N SER A 132 9.58 16.61 9.79
CA SER A 132 9.45 15.15 9.68
C SER A 132 10.67 14.45 9.08
N ASN A 133 11.69 15.21 8.64
CA ASN A 133 12.81 14.71 7.86
C ASN A 133 12.36 13.88 6.65
N TRP A 134 11.25 14.27 6.02
CA TRP A 134 10.76 13.62 4.81
C TRP A 134 11.69 13.96 3.64
N ASN A 135 12.77 13.21 3.54
CA ASN A 135 13.68 13.22 2.41
C ASN A 135 13.19 12.16 1.42
N GLN A 136 12.77 12.59 0.23
CA GLN A 136 12.49 11.69 -0.89
C GLN A 136 13.80 11.13 -1.44
#